data_AF-A0A914ZB04-F1
#
_entry.id   AF-A0A914ZB04-F1
#
_cell.length_a   1.000
_cell.length_b   1.000
_cell.length_c   1.000
_cell.angle_alpha   90.00
_cell.angle_beta   90.00
_cell.angle_gamma   90.00
#
_symmetry.space_group_name_H-M   'P 1'
#
loop_
_entity.id
_entity.type
_entity.pdbx_description
1 polymer ?
#
loop_
_entity_poly.entity_id
_entity_poly.type
_entity_poly.pdbx_seq_one_letter_code
_entity_poly.pdbx_strand_id
1 'polypeptide(L)'
;MVEALLQMPDIDVNAVAYTNDTALIKCCRNDMVEIADMLLKHPTILIDKTGEKTSVEYNGRMAIHEAAACNSLQILKQLFSKGAAVFAHDVHVSCVYCMIE
;
A
#
# COMPACT_ATOMS: atom_id res chain seq x y z
N MET A 1 -0.28 8.33 18.24
CA MET A 1 0.87 9.02 17.63
C MET A 1 0.75 9.08 16.10
N VAL A 2 0.58 7.94 15.42
CA VAL A 2 0.37 7.91 13.94
C VAL A 2 -0.81 8.77 13.50
N GLU A 3 -1.96 8.68 14.19
CA GLU A 3 -3.14 9.51 13.87
C GLU A 3 -2.86 11.01 13.89
N ALA A 4 -2.06 11.49 14.85
CA ALA A 4 -1.70 12.91 14.95
C ALA A 4 -0.80 13.35 13.78
N LEU A 5 0.09 12.47 13.31
CA LEU A 5 0.91 12.74 12.13
C LEU A 5 0.04 12.83 10.88
N LEU A 6 -0.91 11.91 10.72
CA LEU A 6 -1.84 11.90 9.58
C LEU A 6 -2.79 13.10 9.55
N GLN A 7 -2.91 13.87 10.63
CA GLN A 7 -3.69 15.12 10.65
C GLN A 7 -2.87 16.36 10.27
N MET A 8 -1.56 16.24 10.06
CA MET A 8 -0.74 17.37 9.63
C MET A 8 -1.09 17.75 8.19
N PRO A 9 -1.34 19.03 7.89
CA PRO A 9 -1.83 19.45 6.57
C PRO A 9 -0.84 19.17 5.43
N ASP A 10 0.45 19.18 5.73
CA ASP A 10 1.54 19.03 4.75
C ASP A 10 2.16 17.63 4.76
N ILE A 11 1.54 16.64 5.43
CA ILE A 11 2.10 15.29 5.46
C ILE A 11 1.91 14.58 4.12
N ASP A 12 3.03 14.16 3.53
CA ASP A 12 3.01 13.25 2.40
C ASP A 12 2.91 11.80 2.90
N VAL A 13 1.70 11.26 2.93
CA VAL A 13 1.42 9.87 3.31
C VAL A 13 1.96 8.84 2.31
N ASN A 14 2.33 9.27 1.10
CA ASN A 14 2.83 8.43 0.02
C ASN A 14 4.36 8.52 -0.14
N ALA A 15 5.03 9.26 0.75
CA ALA A 15 6.47 9.41 0.73
C ALA A 15 7.17 8.06 0.80
N VAL A 16 8.29 7.97 0.08
CA VAL A 16 9.16 6.80 0.10
C VAL A 16 10.25 6.97 1.15
N ALA A 17 10.53 5.89 1.88
CA ALA A 17 11.67 5.82 2.77
C ALA A 17 12.99 5.71 1.97
N TYR A 18 14.12 5.79 2.65
CA TYR A 18 15.44 5.57 2.05
C TYR A 18 15.59 4.17 1.41
N THR A 19 14.83 3.18 1.89
CA THR A 19 14.73 1.83 1.28
C THR A 19 13.78 1.78 0.09
N ASN A 20 13.33 2.93 -0.41
CA ASN A 20 12.39 3.07 -1.52
C ASN A 20 10.98 2.47 -1.27
N ASP A 21 10.63 2.21 -0.02
CA ASP A 21 9.31 1.68 0.34
C ASP A 21 8.39 2.82 0.79
N THR A 22 7.12 2.76 0.40
CA THR A 22 6.08 3.60 1.02
C THR A 22 5.75 3.11 2.43
N ALA A 23 5.10 3.96 3.22
CA ALA A 23 4.59 3.56 4.54
C ALA A 23 3.67 2.33 4.46
N LEU A 24 2.86 2.23 3.40
CA LEU A 24 1.94 1.11 3.19
C LEU A 24 2.70 -0.20 2.87
N ILE A 25 3.76 -0.16 2.05
CA ILE A 25 4.65 -1.31 1.80
C ILE A 25 5.33 -1.77 3.09
N LYS A 26 5.79 -0.83 3.94
CA LYS A 26 6.40 -1.16 5.24
C LYS A 26 5.41 -1.84 6.18
N CYS A 27 4.13 -1.43 6.17
CA CYS A 27 3.11 -2.09 6.98
C CYS A 27 2.94 -3.56 6.58
N CYS A 28 2.97 -3.87 5.28
CA CYS A 28 2.89 -5.25 4.79
C CYS A 28 4.06 -6.11 5.27
N ARG A 29 5.29 -5.58 5.27
CA ARG A 29 6.48 -6.35 5.71
C ARG A 29 6.48 -6.69 7.20
N ASN A 30 5.89 -5.81 8.01
CA ASN A 30 5.91 -5.89 9.46
C ASN A 30 4.55 -6.31 10.05
N ASP A 31 3.61 -6.71 9.19
CA ASP A 31 2.23 -7.06 9.53
C ASP A 31 1.52 -6.02 10.42
N MET A 32 1.74 -4.73 10.14
CA MET A 32 1.20 -3.61 10.94
C MET A 32 -0.23 -3.29 10.53
N VAL A 33 -1.15 -4.18 10.86
CA VAL A 33 -2.56 -4.14 10.45
C VAL A 33 -3.26 -2.83 10.83
N GLU A 34 -3.09 -2.35 12.05
CA GLU A 34 -3.78 -1.14 12.54
C GLU A 34 -3.26 0.12 11.84
N ILE A 35 -1.96 0.19 11.57
CA ILE A 35 -1.36 1.32 10.85
C ILE A 35 -1.76 1.29 9.38
N ALA A 36 -1.79 0.10 8.76
CA ALA A 36 -2.30 -0.06 7.41
C ALA A 36 -3.75 0.42 7.31
N ASP A 37 -4.61 0.07 8.27
CA ASP A 37 -6.00 0.54 8.32
C ASP A 37 -6.10 2.07 8.44
N MET A 38 -5.29 2.68 9.32
CA MET A 38 -5.22 4.15 9.46
C MET A 38 -4.78 4.83 8.14
N LEU A 39 -3.74 4.30 7.49
CA LEU A 39 -3.24 4.82 6.22
C LEU A 39 -4.27 4.68 5.09
N LEU A 40 -4.95 3.53 5.01
CA LEU A 40 -5.97 3.26 3.99
C LEU A 40 -7.24 4.11 4.15
N LYS A 41 -7.48 4.67 5.34
CA LYS A 41 -8.54 5.65 5.57
C LYS A 41 -8.16 7.06 5.15
N HIS A 42 -6.88 7.35 4.95
CA HIS A 42 -6.42 8.68 4.55
C HIS A 42 -6.90 9.01 3.12
N PRO A 43 -7.47 10.19 2.85
CA PRO A 43 -8.12 10.48 1.56
C PRO A 43 -7.16 10.57 0.37
N THR A 44 -5.88 10.87 0.62
CA THR A 44 -4.85 11.03 -0.42
C THR A 44 -3.93 9.82 -0.58
N ILE A 45 -4.23 8.70 0.10
CA ILE A 45 -3.41 7.49 0.01
C ILE A 45 -3.45 6.89 -1.40
N LEU A 46 -2.28 6.53 -1.93
CA LEU A 46 -2.10 5.89 -3.22
C LEU A 46 -1.78 4.41 -3.00
N ILE A 47 -2.75 3.54 -3.23
CA ILE A 47 -2.67 2.09 -2.95
C ILE A 47 -1.73 1.38 -3.95
N ASP A 48 -1.65 1.91 -5.16
CA ASP A 48 -0.85 1.44 -6.29
C ASP A 48 0.55 2.08 -6.35
N LYS A 49 0.86 3.03 -5.45
CA LYS A 49 2.18 3.67 -5.41
C LYS A 49 3.27 2.66 -5.09
N THR A 50 4.24 2.60 -6.00
CA THR A 50 5.50 1.89 -5.83
C THR A 50 6.59 2.85 -5.35
N GLY A 51 7.78 2.31 -5.06
CA GLY A 51 8.98 3.11 -4.87
C GLY A 51 9.36 3.95 -6.09
N GLU A 52 10.34 4.83 -5.94
CA GLU A 52 10.88 5.65 -7.01
C GLU A 52 11.70 4.80 -7.99
N LYS A 53 11.38 4.90 -9.29
CA LYS A 53 12.00 4.12 -10.38
C LYS A 53 13.49 4.42 -10.56
N THR A 54 13.93 5.59 -10.13
CA THR A 54 15.34 6.02 -10.20
C THR A 54 16.19 5.42 -9.09
N SER A 55 15.59 4.82 -8.07
CA SER A 55 16.31 4.20 -6.97
C SER A 55 16.94 2.87 -7.38
N VAL A 56 18.13 2.59 -6.86
CA VAL A 56 18.77 1.27 -6.99
C VAL A 56 18.01 0.16 -6.27
N GLU A 57 17.19 0.52 -5.27
CA GLU A 57 16.32 -0.39 -4.51
C GLU A 57 14.95 -0.59 -5.19
N TYR A 58 14.75 -0.06 -6.39
CA TYR A 58 13.48 -0.19 -7.09
C TYR A 58 13.23 -1.62 -7.56
N ASN A 59 12.21 -2.24 -6.98
CA ASN A 59 11.74 -3.59 -7.34
C ASN A 59 10.35 -3.60 -8.00
N GLY A 60 9.74 -2.43 -8.20
CA GLY A 60 8.40 -2.29 -8.81
C GLY A 60 7.25 -2.86 -7.98
N ARG A 61 7.48 -3.26 -6.73
CA ARG A 61 6.43 -3.84 -5.88
C ARG A 61 5.52 -2.77 -5.30
N MET A 62 4.25 -3.15 -5.16
CA MET A 62 3.19 -2.37 -4.52
C MET A 62 2.90 -3.01 -3.16
N ALA A 63 2.11 -2.35 -2.33
CA ALA A 63 1.68 -2.89 -1.04
C ALA A 63 1.02 -4.28 -1.17
N ILE A 64 0.22 -4.52 -2.22
CA ILE A 64 -0.45 -5.82 -2.44
C ILE A 64 0.53 -6.95 -2.74
N HIS A 65 1.56 -6.68 -3.55
CA HIS A 65 2.61 -7.66 -3.87
C HIS A 65 3.37 -8.05 -2.60
N GLU A 66 3.66 -7.07 -1.75
CA GLU A 66 4.39 -7.30 -0.51
C GLU A 66 3.53 -8.02 0.53
N ALA A 67 2.24 -7.66 0.66
CA ALA A 67 1.31 -8.34 1.56
C ALA A 67 1.15 -9.82 1.20
N ALA A 68 1.08 -10.14 -0.10
CA ALA A 68 1.04 -11.52 -0.57
C ALA A 68 2.35 -12.26 -0.27
N ALA A 69 3.50 -11.65 -0.55
CA ALA A 69 4.81 -12.25 -0.30
C ALA A 69 5.09 -12.49 1.19
N CYS A 70 4.62 -11.61 2.07
CA CYS A 70 4.77 -11.71 3.52
C CYS A 70 3.66 -12.52 4.21
N ASN A 71 2.69 -13.05 3.44
CA ASN A 71 1.51 -13.75 3.96
C ASN A 71 0.68 -12.91 4.96
N SER A 72 0.67 -11.58 4.80
CA SER A 72 -0.12 -10.64 5.60
C SER A 72 -1.57 -10.61 5.11
N LEU A 73 -2.30 -11.70 5.36
CA LEU A 73 -3.66 -11.92 4.84
C LEU A 73 -4.65 -10.82 5.24
N GLN A 74 -4.50 -10.22 6.42
CA GLN A 74 -5.42 -9.18 6.89
C GLN A 74 -5.20 -7.87 6.15
N ILE A 75 -3.94 -7.44 5.97
CA ILE A 75 -3.61 -6.26 5.18
C ILE A 75 -3.97 -6.50 3.71
N LEU A 76 -3.71 -7.70 3.18
CA LEU A 76 -4.11 -8.08 1.83
C LEU A 76 -5.62 -7.89 1.63
N LYS A 77 -6.45 -8.34 2.58
CA LYS A 77 -7.91 -8.12 2.56
C LYS A 77 -8.29 -6.64 2.63
N GLN A 78 -7.61 -5.83 3.45
CA GLN A 78 -7.84 -4.38 3.52
C GLN A 78 -7.49 -3.67 2.21
N LEU A 79 -6.39 -4.06 1.57
CA LEU A 79 -5.99 -3.55 0.27
C LEU A 79 -7.00 -3.94 -0.81
N PHE A 80 -7.49 -5.19 -0.80
CA PHE A 80 -8.54 -5.64 -1.70
C PHE A 80 -9.86 -4.90 -1.49
N SER A 81 -10.29 -4.68 -0.25
CA SER A 81 -11.56 -3.99 0.01
C SER A 81 -11.53 -2.54 -0.44
N LYS A 82 -10.40 -1.86 -0.21
CA LYS A 82 -10.19 -0.47 -0.67
C LYS A 82 -10.00 -0.41 -2.18
N GLY A 83 -9.22 -1.31 -2.76
CA GLY A 83 -9.01 -1.42 -4.20
C GLY A 83 -10.31 -1.73 -4.94
N ALA A 84 -11.10 -2.71 -4.50
CA ALA A 84 -12.41 -3.02 -5.08
C ALA A 84 -13.38 -1.84 -5.02
N ALA A 85 -13.31 -1.00 -3.98
CA ALA A 85 -14.07 0.25 -3.91
C ALA A 85 -13.60 1.28 -4.96
N VAL A 86 -12.31 1.30 -5.31
CA VAL A 86 -11.74 2.14 -6.37
C VAL A 86 -12.04 1.57 -7.77
N PHE A 87 -11.98 0.24 -7.93
CA PHE A 87 -12.18 -0.47 -9.19
C PHE A 87 -13.65 -0.78 -9.53
N ALA A 88 -14.61 -0.40 -8.69
CA ALA A 88 -16.03 -0.40 -9.07
C ALA A 88 -16.32 0.45 -10.33
N HIS A 89 -15.34 1.26 -10.79
CA HIS A 89 -15.41 2.06 -12.01
C HIS A 89 -14.29 1.78 -13.03
N ASP A 90 -13.38 0.80 -12.83
CA ASP A 90 -12.29 0.59 -13.79
C ASP A 90 -11.83 -0.88 -13.94
N VAL A 91 -11.72 -1.31 -15.20
CA VAL A 91 -11.62 -2.72 -15.67
C VAL A 91 -10.20 -3.31 -15.54
N HIS A 92 -9.28 -2.62 -14.87
CA HIS A 92 -7.84 -2.92 -14.94
C HIS A 92 -7.31 -3.87 -13.83
N VAL A 93 -8.19 -4.60 -13.14
CA VAL A 93 -7.81 -5.58 -12.08
C VAL A 93 -7.37 -6.94 -12.65
N SER A 94 -7.29 -7.07 -13.98
CA SER A 94 -7.02 -8.36 -14.62
C SER A 94 -5.62 -8.94 -14.34
N CYS A 95 -4.64 -8.14 -13.88
CA CYS A 95 -3.28 -8.64 -13.62
C CYS A 95 -3.10 -9.36 -12.28
N VAL A 96 -3.98 -9.15 -11.29
CA VAL A 96 -3.82 -9.76 -9.96
C VAL A 96 -4.38 -11.19 -9.92
N TYR A 97 -5.34 -11.51 -10.81
CA TYR A 97 -5.86 -12.87 -10.96
C TYR A 97 -4.77 -13.88 -11.36
N CYS A 98 -3.72 -13.44 -12.07
CA CYS A 98 -2.62 -14.31 -12.52
C CYS A 98 -1.59 -14.69 -11.43
N MET A 99 -1.67 -14.15 -10.21
CA MET A 99 -0.75 -14.52 -9.11
C MET A 99 -1.35 -15.54 -8.13
N ILE A 100 -2.59 -16.00 -8.35
CA ILE A 100 -3.29 -16.98 -7.51
C ILE A 100 -3.39 -18.37 -8.20
N GLU A 101 -2.81 -18.54 -9.40
CA GLU A 101 -2.66 -19.85 -10.08
C GLU A 101 -1.21 -20.36 -10.04
#